data_AF-X1HY41-F1
#
_entry.id   AF-X1HY41-F1
#
_cell.length_a   1.000
_cell.length_b   1.000
_cell.length_c   1.000
_cell.angle_alpha   90.00
_cell.angle_beta   90.00
_cell.angle_gamma   90.00
#
_symmetry.space_group_name_H-M   'P 1'
#
loop_
_entity.id
_entity.type
_entity.pdbx_description
1 polymer ?
#
loop_
_entity_poly.entity_id
_entity_poly.type
_entity_poly.pdbx_seq_one_letter_code
_entity_poly.pdbx_strand_id
1 'polypeptide(L)'
;MKSLEDLESVVFNLVKEYLTKKTFFSINDIIEYINNRVRLNPNINRNKIELIVKSLIKKRVIIPGTRLMKNNIIENPTRNEIFNHINHKPSNINEIMRALKIGSNQALWHLSCLEKFCFVRSTKLNNQRIFFNFDSNPNFDKLHYYLNKDLVQAIINFMKEENKVFKITEIADGLKKNHSTVKKYLDILKNLKLIKIEKVNGRNGFKLDLEQYSKVLKSVQGE
;
A
#
# COMPACT_ATOMS: atom_id res chain seq x y z
N MET A 1 -20.50 -21.06 30.65
CA MET A 1 -19.85 -19.74 30.62
C MET A 1 -19.67 -19.37 29.15
N LYS A 2 -20.34 -18.34 28.63
CA LYS A 2 -20.00 -17.83 27.29
C LYS A 2 -18.60 -17.22 27.36
N SER A 3 -17.73 -17.60 26.43
CA SER A 3 -16.35 -17.10 26.40
C SER A 3 -16.33 -15.60 26.08
N LEU A 4 -15.21 -14.93 26.33
CA LEU A 4 -15.05 -13.52 25.95
C LEU A 4 -15.24 -13.32 24.43
N GLU A 5 -14.86 -14.33 23.63
CA GLU A 5 -15.03 -14.36 22.17
C GLU A 5 -16.50 -14.39 21.76
N ASP A 6 -17.36 -15.10 22.50
CA ASP A 6 -18.81 -15.11 22.25
C ASP A 6 -19.43 -13.72 22.43
N LEU A 7 -18.93 -12.94 23.38
CA LEU A 7 -19.42 -11.58 23.66
C LEU A 7 -18.98 -10.60 22.57
N GLU A 8 -17.72 -10.68 22.13
CA GLU A 8 -17.23 -9.85 21.01
C GLU A 8 -18.03 -10.12 19.74
N SER A 9 -18.34 -11.39 19.44
CA SER A 9 -19.15 -11.78 18.28
C SER A 9 -20.57 -11.21 18.34
N VAL A 10 -21.24 -11.27 19.50
CA VAL A 10 -22.59 -10.68 19.68
C VAL A 10 -22.55 -9.17 19.43
N VAL A 11 -21.60 -8.45 20.05
CA VAL A 11 -21.47 -7.00 19.88
C VAL A 11 -21.15 -6.67 18.42
N PHE A 12 -20.24 -7.40 17.78
CA PHE A 12 -19.88 -7.20 16.37
C PHE A 12 -21.08 -7.38 15.43
N ASN A 13 -21.91 -8.41 15.65
CA ASN A 13 -23.10 -8.63 14.84
C ASN A 13 -24.14 -7.51 15.02
N LEU A 14 -24.32 -6.99 16.24
CA LEU A 14 -25.20 -5.85 16.48
C LEU A 14 -24.66 -4.55 15.86
N VAL A 15 -23.34 -4.34 15.87
CA VAL A 15 -22.69 -3.25 15.13
C VAL A 15 -22.98 -3.36 13.63
N LYS A 16 -22.84 -4.57 13.06
CA LYS A 16 -23.17 -4.83 11.65
C LYS A 16 -24.64 -4.50 11.35
N GLU A 17 -25.57 -4.96 12.19
CA GLU A 17 -27.01 -4.63 12.06
C GLU A 17 -27.26 -3.13 12.16
N TYR A 18 -26.61 -2.43 13.08
CA TYR A 18 -26.76 -0.99 13.24
C TYR A 18 -26.32 -0.23 11.98
N LEU A 19 -25.15 -0.61 11.45
CA LEU A 19 -24.56 0.03 10.28
C LEU A 19 -25.33 -0.27 8.99
N THR A 20 -26.11 -1.35 8.87
CA THR A 20 -26.97 -1.50 7.68
C THR A 20 -28.09 -0.46 7.63
N LYS A 21 -28.53 0.06 8.79
CA LYS A 21 -29.69 0.96 8.93
C LYS A 21 -29.32 2.44 8.96
N LYS A 22 -28.07 2.79 9.30
CA LYS A 22 -27.62 4.18 9.49
C LYS A 22 -26.40 4.48 8.62
N THR A 23 -26.42 5.62 7.93
CA THR A 23 -25.33 6.08 7.06
C THR A 23 -24.15 6.66 7.84
N PHE A 24 -24.43 7.23 9.01
CA PHE A 24 -23.46 7.83 9.93
C PHE A 24 -23.78 7.40 11.37
N PHE A 25 -22.75 7.32 12.21
CA PHE A 25 -22.92 6.96 13.62
C PHE A 25 -21.92 7.66 14.52
N SER A 26 -22.36 7.97 15.73
CA SER A 26 -21.49 8.29 16.85
C SER A 26 -21.25 7.06 17.73
N ILE A 27 -20.15 7.07 18.47
CA ILE A 27 -19.82 5.97 19.41
C ILE A 27 -20.91 5.83 20.48
N ASN A 28 -21.50 6.94 20.93
CA ASN A 28 -22.56 6.89 21.94
C ASN A 28 -23.83 6.23 21.39
N ASP A 29 -24.22 6.56 20.14
CA ASP A 29 -25.43 5.99 19.54
C ASP A 29 -25.33 4.48 19.36
N ILE A 30 -24.15 3.97 18.96
CA ILE A 30 -23.96 2.54 18.77
C ILE A 30 -23.96 1.80 20.11
N ILE A 31 -23.35 2.38 21.16
CA ILE A 31 -23.35 1.82 22.51
C ILE A 31 -24.79 1.77 23.04
N GLU A 32 -25.55 2.86 22.90
CA GLU A 32 -26.94 2.94 23.34
C GLU A 32 -27.80 1.88 22.63
N TYR A 33 -27.65 1.76 21.32
CA TYR A 33 -28.35 0.77 20.52
C TYR A 33 -28.05 -0.67 20.96
N ILE A 34 -26.77 -1.01 21.16
CA ILE A 34 -26.36 -2.35 21.60
C ILE A 34 -26.89 -2.62 23.00
N ASN A 35 -26.74 -1.66 23.93
CA ASN A 35 -27.18 -1.78 25.32
C ASN A 35 -28.68 -2.07 25.43
N ASN A 36 -29.50 -1.42 24.59
CA ASN A 36 -30.93 -1.68 24.53
C ASN A 36 -31.27 -3.09 24.02
N ARG A 37 -30.49 -3.63 23.08
CA ARG A 37 -30.71 -4.98 22.51
C ARG A 37 -30.25 -6.11 23.43
N VAL A 38 -29.29 -5.87 24.30
CA VAL A 38 -28.73 -6.89 25.21
C VAL A 38 -29.13 -6.69 26.66
N ARG A 39 -30.12 -5.83 26.95
CA ARG A 39 -30.54 -5.45 28.31
C ARG A 39 -30.85 -6.64 29.23
N LEU A 40 -31.37 -7.73 28.68
CA LEU A 40 -31.71 -8.95 29.42
C LEU A 40 -30.53 -9.93 29.58
N ASN A 41 -29.37 -9.64 28.99
CA ASN A 41 -28.19 -10.49 29.07
C ASN A 41 -27.32 -10.08 30.26
N PRO A 42 -27.27 -10.87 31.35
CA PRO A 42 -26.53 -10.51 32.56
C PRO A 42 -25.00 -10.45 32.33
N ASN A 43 -24.51 -11.05 31.25
CA ASN A 43 -23.07 -11.13 30.97
C ASN A 43 -22.53 -9.89 30.22
N ILE A 44 -23.42 -9.04 29.67
CA ILE A 44 -23.06 -7.84 28.90
C ILE A 44 -23.63 -6.62 29.59
N ASN A 45 -22.75 -5.68 29.96
CA ASN A 45 -23.14 -4.37 30.49
C ASN A 45 -22.54 -3.26 29.61
N ARG A 46 -23.00 -2.02 29.83
CA ARG A 46 -22.57 -0.84 29.07
C ARG A 46 -21.05 -0.69 29.00
N ASN A 47 -20.35 -0.89 30.11
CA ASN A 47 -18.88 -0.75 30.17
C ASN A 47 -18.18 -1.78 29.29
N LYS A 48 -18.63 -3.05 29.32
CA LYS A 48 -18.10 -4.10 28.44
C LYS A 48 -18.36 -3.79 26.96
N ILE A 49 -19.57 -3.32 26.62
CA ILE A 49 -19.91 -2.90 25.25
C ILE A 49 -18.95 -1.80 24.79
N GLU A 50 -18.74 -0.78 25.63
CA GLU A 50 -17.86 0.33 25.32
C GLU A 50 -16.42 -0.12 25.08
N LEU A 51 -15.89 -1.02 25.90
CA LEU A 51 -14.55 -1.60 25.72
C LEU A 51 -14.43 -2.36 24.39
N ILE A 52 -15.44 -3.16 24.03
CA ILE A 52 -15.45 -3.91 22.76
C ILE A 52 -15.54 -2.94 21.58
N VAL A 53 -16.42 -1.95 21.62
CA VAL A 53 -16.54 -0.93 20.56
C VAL A 53 -15.22 -0.16 20.39
N LYS A 54 -14.58 0.26 21.49
CA LYS A 54 -13.26 0.88 21.47
C LYS A 54 -12.19 -0.04 20.85
N SER A 55 -12.21 -1.33 21.18
CA SER A 55 -11.33 -2.34 20.59
C SER A 55 -11.54 -2.47 19.07
N LEU A 56 -12.78 -2.53 18.60
CA LEU A 56 -13.12 -2.58 17.18
C LEU A 56 -12.64 -1.34 16.42
N ILE A 57 -12.77 -0.14 17.01
CA ILE A 57 -12.26 1.11 16.44
C ILE A 57 -10.73 1.10 16.39
N LYS A 58 -10.07 0.69 17.49
CA LYS A 58 -8.61 0.60 17.57
C LYS A 58 -8.03 -0.34 16.51
N LYS A 59 -8.68 -1.49 16.30
CA LYS A 59 -8.34 -2.47 15.24
C LYS A 59 -8.75 -2.01 13.82
N ARG A 60 -9.36 -0.82 13.70
CA ARG A 60 -9.96 -0.27 12.48
C ARG A 60 -10.94 -1.23 11.80
N VAL A 61 -11.65 -2.04 12.58
CA VAL A 61 -12.74 -2.89 12.10
C VAL A 61 -13.94 -2.02 11.73
N ILE A 62 -14.17 -0.97 12.52
CA ILE A 62 -15.16 0.09 12.26
C ILE A 62 -14.49 1.44 12.43
N ILE A 63 -15.04 2.47 11.78
CA ILE A 63 -14.56 3.86 11.89
C ILE A 63 -15.76 4.77 12.13
N PRO A 64 -15.77 5.60 13.20
CA PRO A 64 -16.84 6.54 13.46
C PRO A 64 -17.09 7.48 12.27
N GLY A 65 -18.36 7.83 12.03
CA GLY A 65 -18.74 8.70 10.91
C GLY A 65 -18.74 8.02 9.53
N THR A 66 -18.64 6.69 9.45
CA THR A 66 -18.87 5.96 8.20
C THR A 66 -19.64 4.66 8.43
N ARG A 67 -20.38 4.23 7.41
CA ARG A 67 -21.05 2.93 7.37
C ARG A 67 -20.10 1.76 7.05
N LEU A 68 -18.88 2.06 6.60
CA LEU A 68 -17.94 1.05 6.15
C LEU A 68 -17.36 0.26 7.32
N MET A 69 -17.10 -1.03 7.06
CA MET A 69 -16.49 -1.96 7.99
C MET A 69 -15.34 -2.65 7.29
N LYS A 70 -14.30 -3.07 8.01
CA LYS A 70 -13.10 -3.64 7.40
C LYS A 70 -13.39 -4.81 6.46
N ASN A 71 -14.34 -5.68 6.80
CA ASN A 71 -14.75 -6.81 5.97
C ASN A 71 -15.40 -6.41 4.65
N ASN A 72 -16.10 -5.27 4.58
CA ASN A 72 -16.78 -4.82 3.36
C ASN A 72 -15.94 -3.87 2.47
N ILE A 73 -14.70 -3.59 2.86
CA ILE A 73 -13.80 -2.73 2.06
C ILE A 73 -13.44 -3.42 0.76
N ILE A 74 -12.89 -4.63 0.82
CA ILE A 74 -12.46 -5.37 -0.38
C ILE A 74 -13.61 -6.09 -1.11
N GLU A 75 -14.80 -6.15 -0.54
CA GLU A 75 -16.00 -6.66 -1.24
C GLU A 75 -16.43 -5.73 -2.40
N ASN A 76 -16.03 -4.45 -2.37
CA ASN A 76 -16.29 -3.55 -3.48
C ASN A 76 -15.31 -3.83 -4.64
N PRO A 77 -15.80 -4.07 -5.86
CA PRO A 77 -14.97 -4.52 -6.98
C PRO A 77 -13.86 -3.52 -7.30
N THR A 78 -14.17 -2.22 -7.38
CA THR A 78 -13.18 -1.18 -7.66
C THR A 78 -12.11 -1.07 -6.56
N ARG A 79 -12.49 -1.18 -5.28
CA ARG A 79 -11.50 -1.19 -4.18
C ARG A 79 -10.62 -2.43 -4.22
N ASN A 80 -11.19 -3.59 -4.55
CA ASN A 80 -10.45 -4.83 -4.70
C ASN A 80 -9.43 -4.73 -5.85
N GLU A 81 -9.84 -4.19 -7.00
CA GLU A 81 -8.95 -3.96 -8.14
C GLU A 81 -7.80 -2.99 -7.79
N ILE A 82 -8.10 -1.89 -7.09
CA ILE A 82 -7.06 -0.95 -6.62
C ILE A 82 -6.10 -1.65 -5.65
N PHE A 83 -6.64 -2.40 -4.68
CA PHE A 83 -5.83 -3.14 -3.71
C PHE A 83 -4.93 -4.17 -4.40
N ASN A 84 -5.46 -4.98 -5.31
CA ASN A 84 -4.72 -5.98 -6.06
C ASN A 84 -3.65 -5.34 -6.96
N HIS A 85 -3.98 -4.22 -7.61
CA HIS A 85 -3.01 -3.46 -8.39
C HIS A 85 -1.83 -2.98 -7.52
N ILE A 86 -2.10 -2.42 -6.34
CA ILE A 86 -1.06 -1.95 -5.41
C ILE A 86 -0.24 -3.11 -4.84
N ASN A 87 -0.88 -4.25 -4.56
CA ASN A 87 -0.20 -5.47 -4.11
C ASN A 87 0.79 -6.00 -5.15
N HIS A 88 0.42 -5.92 -6.42
CA HIS A 88 1.29 -6.34 -7.50
C HIS A 88 2.39 -5.30 -7.78
N LYS A 89 2.05 -4.01 -7.75
CA LYS A 89 2.94 -2.91 -8.13
C LYS A 89 2.63 -1.63 -7.35
N PRO A 90 3.58 -1.10 -6.55
CA PRO A 90 3.43 0.21 -5.94
C PRO A 90 3.26 1.30 -7.00
N SER A 91 2.21 2.10 -6.84
CA SER A 91 1.76 3.02 -7.89
C SER A 91 1.31 4.37 -7.31
N ASN A 92 1.47 5.42 -8.11
CA ASN A 92 0.81 6.70 -7.83
C ASN A 92 -0.65 6.69 -8.31
N ILE A 93 -1.41 7.73 -7.96
CA ILE A 93 -2.81 7.84 -8.37
C ILE A 93 -3.02 7.83 -9.89
N ASN A 94 -2.14 8.48 -10.67
CA ASN A 94 -2.28 8.54 -12.13
C ASN A 94 -2.05 7.17 -12.77
N GLU A 95 -1.13 6.37 -12.21
CA GLU A 95 -0.85 5.00 -12.64
C GLU A 95 -2.06 4.10 -12.36
N ILE A 96 -2.66 4.22 -11.18
CA ILE A 96 -3.88 3.48 -10.80
C ILE A 96 -5.05 3.88 -11.71
N MET A 97 -5.28 5.18 -11.92
CA MET A 97 -6.35 5.69 -12.80
C MET A 97 -6.22 5.16 -14.23
N ARG A 98 -5.00 5.14 -14.78
CA ARG A 98 -4.75 4.63 -16.14
C ARG A 98 -4.95 3.13 -16.22
N ALA A 99 -4.46 2.38 -15.23
CA ALA A 99 -4.57 0.93 -15.22
C ALA A 99 -6.02 0.46 -15.11
N LEU A 100 -6.83 1.12 -14.27
CA LEU A 100 -8.20 0.71 -13.97
C LEU A 100 -9.27 1.52 -14.71
N LYS A 101 -8.87 2.51 -15.51
CA LYS A 101 -9.76 3.40 -16.27
C LYS A 101 -10.82 4.08 -15.39
N ILE A 102 -10.41 4.55 -14.21
CA ILE A 102 -11.29 5.24 -13.24
C ILE A 102 -10.98 6.73 -13.13
N GLY A 103 -11.99 7.53 -12.77
CA GLY A 103 -11.85 8.96 -12.55
C GLY A 103 -11.07 9.31 -11.27
N SER A 104 -10.49 10.51 -11.23
CA SER A 104 -9.65 10.98 -10.12
C SER A 104 -10.37 10.99 -8.77
N ASN A 105 -11.59 11.54 -8.73
CA ASN A 105 -12.39 11.61 -7.50
C ASN A 105 -12.75 10.22 -6.98
N GLN A 106 -13.09 9.29 -7.89
CA GLN A 106 -13.37 7.90 -7.51
C GLN A 106 -12.11 7.24 -6.96
N ALA A 107 -10.97 7.35 -7.65
CA ALA A 107 -9.70 6.80 -7.20
C ALA A 107 -9.31 7.34 -5.82
N LEU A 108 -9.40 8.65 -5.59
CA LEU A 108 -9.10 9.28 -4.29
C LEU A 108 -10.01 8.77 -3.18
N TRP A 109 -11.32 8.65 -3.44
CA TRP A 109 -12.27 8.15 -2.46
C TRP A 109 -11.98 6.68 -2.09
N HIS A 110 -11.77 5.83 -3.09
CA HIS A 110 -11.44 4.43 -2.87
C HIS A 110 -10.11 4.25 -2.13
N LEU A 111 -9.07 5.00 -2.50
CA LEU A 111 -7.77 5.00 -1.81
C LEU A 111 -7.89 5.47 -0.37
N SER A 112 -8.67 6.53 -0.12
CA SER A 112 -8.96 7.01 1.24
C SER A 112 -9.62 5.92 2.08
N CYS A 113 -10.57 5.17 1.52
CA CYS A 113 -11.18 4.03 2.21
C CYS A 113 -10.14 2.94 2.52
N LEU A 114 -9.34 2.53 1.54
CA LEU A 114 -8.32 1.49 1.71
C LEU A 114 -7.29 1.88 2.78
N GLU A 115 -6.82 3.13 2.80
CA GLU A 115 -5.87 3.63 3.80
C GLU A 115 -6.48 3.74 5.19
N LYS A 116 -7.72 4.25 5.29
CA LYS A 116 -8.44 4.33 6.55
C LYS A 116 -8.56 2.97 7.22
N PHE A 117 -8.78 1.91 6.46
CA PHE A 117 -8.91 0.55 6.99
C PHE A 117 -7.60 -0.28 6.96
N CYS A 118 -6.45 0.37 6.72
CA CYS A 118 -5.13 -0.25 6.73
C CYS A 118 -4.97 -1.42 5.72
N PHE A 119 -5.60 -1.32 4.55
CA PHE A 119 -5.31 -2.22 3.42
C PHE A 119 -4.10 -1.74 2.62
N VAL A 120 -3.96 -0.41 2.50
CA VAL A 120 -2.81 0.22 1.85
C VAL A 120 -2.27 1.32 2.74
N ARG A 121 -1.02 1.71 2.49
CA ARG A 121 -0.40 2.90 3.06
C ARG A 121 0.19 3.73 1.94
N SER A 122 0.50 4.99 2.21
CA SER A 122 1.18 5.83 1.24
C SER A 122 2.36 6.56 1.84
N THR A 123 3.33 6.87 0.98
CA THR A 123 4.45 7.75 1.30
C THR A 123 4.70 8.71 0.15
N LYS A 124 5.31 9.85 0.46
CA LYS A 124 5.70 10.84 -0.55
C LYS A 124 7.07 10.47 -1.10
N LEU A 125 7.13 10.06 -2.36
CA LEU A 125 8.38 9.87 -3.10
C LEU A 125 8.52 10.98 -4.14
N ASN A 126 9.54 11.82 -3.98
CA ASN A 126 9.70 13.07 -4.73
C ASN A 126 8.46 13.97 -4.59
N ASN A 127 7.78 14.28 -5.70
CA ASN A 127 6.56 15.09 -5.71
C ASN A 127 5.29 14.27 -5.96
N GLN A 128 5.32 12.97 -5.68
CA GLN A 128 4.19 12.06 -5.89
C GLN A 128 3.89 11.29 -4.61
N ARG A 129 2.59 11.06 -4.38
CA ARG A 129 2.10 10.13 -3.36
C ARG A 129 2.04 8.74 -3.98
N ILE A 130 2.82 7.82 -3.44
CA ILE A 130 2.88 6.44 -3.90
C ILE A 130 2.19 5.56 -2.85
N PHE A 131 1.37 4.63 -3.32
CA PHE A 131 0.63 3.69 -2.48
C PHE A 131 1.33 2.32 -2.48
N PHE A 132 1.38 1.71 -1.31
CA PHE A 132 2.00 0.41 -1.03
C PHE A 132 1.03 -0.46 -0.24
N ASN A 133 1.21 -1.78 -0.30
CA ASN A 133 0.55 -2.68 0.64
C ASN A 133 0.86 -2.24 2.08
N PHE A 134 -0.15 -2.19 2.94
CA PHE A 134 0.00 -1.82 4.34
C PHE A 134 1.07 -2.65 5.07
N ASP A 135 1.09 -3.97 4.84
CA ASP A 135 1.98 -4.91 5.53
C ASP A 135 3.41 -4.94 4.96
N SER A 136 3.65 -4.28 3.83
CA SER A 136 5.00 -4.21 3.24
C SER A 136 5.94 -3.35 4.09
N ASN A 137 7.22 -3.72 4.17
CA ASN A 137 8.22 -3.03 4.99
C ASN A 137 8.52 -1.61 4.45
N PRO A 138 8.22 -0.53 5.21
CA PRO A 138 8.43 0.85 4.76
C PRO A 138 9.88 1.22 4.45
N ASN A 139 10.85 0.54 5.06
CA ASN A 139 12.27 0.80 4.83
C ASN A 139 12.70 0.53 3.38
N PHE A 140 11.93 -0.28 2.65
CA PHE A 140 12.21 -0.65 1.27
C PHE A 140 11.30 0.03 0.25
N ASP A 141 10.46 0.99 0.64
CA ASP A 141 9.49 1.64 -0.25
C ASP A 141 10.09 2.20 -1.54
N LYS A 142 11.15 3.01 -1.38
CA LYS A 142 11.81 3.65 -2.52
C LYS A 142 12.38 2.60 -3.47
N LEU A 143 12.99 1.56 -2.90
CA LEU A 143 13.59 0.46 -3.64
C LEU A 143 12.52 -0.33 -4.40
N HIS A 144 11.48 -0.76 -3.69
CA HIS A 144 10.37 -1.53 -4.24
C HIS A 144 9.63 -0.77 -5.35
N TYR A 145 9.39 0.53 -5.16
CA TYR A 145 8.76 1.38 -6.18
C TYR A 145 9.60 1.47 -7.46
N TYR A 146 10.90 1.77 -7.35
CA TYR A 146 11.75 1.96 -8.53
C TYR A 146 12.06 0.66 -9.25
N LEU A 147 12.27 -0.44 -8.51
CA LEU A 147 12.45 -1.75 -9.12
C LEU A 147 11.20 -2.19 -9.88
N ASN A 148 10.00 -1.76 -9.52
CA ASN A 148 8.80 -2.06 -10.30
C ASN A 148 8.57 -1.15 -11.53
N LYS A 149 9.50 -0.24 -11.85
CA LYS A 149 9.41 0.59 -13.06
C LYS A 149 10.00 -0.13 -14.26
N ASP A 150 9.22 -0.20 -15.33
CA ASP A 150 9.58 -0.90 -16.56
C ASP A 150 10.90 -0.38 -17.16
N LEU A 151 11.12 0.94 -17.14
CA LEU A 151 12.38 1.53 -17.60
C LEU A 151 13.57 1.19 -16.68
N VAL A 152 13.36 1.09 -15.38
CA VAL A 152 14.43 0.69 -14.45
C VAL A 152 14.80 -0.77 -14.69
N GLN A 153 13.81 -1.65 -14.84
CA GLN A 153 14.02 -3.05 -15.20
C GLN A 153 14.74 -3.20 -16.54
N ALA A 154 14.35 -2.42 -17.56
CA ALA A 154 15.04 -2.41 -18.84
C ALA A 154 16.52 -1.98 -18.72
N ILE A 155 16.81 -0.94 -17.93
CA ILE A 155 18.20 -0.51 -17.65
C ILE A 155 18.98 -1.62 -16.95
N ILE A 156 18.41 -2.23 -15.91
CA ILE A 156 19.09 -3.29 -15.14
C ILE A 156 19.37 -4.50 -16.04
N ASN A 157 18.39 -4.95 -16.83
CA ASN A 157 18.55 -6.10 -17.72
C ASN A 157 19.62 -5.82 -18.79
N PHE A 158 19.58 -4.65 -19.41
CA PHE A 158 20.61 -4.22 -20.37
C PHE A 158 22.02 -4.23 -19.76
N MET A 159 22.18 -3.74 -18.52
CA MET A 159 23.47 -3.77 -17.84
C MET A 159 23.91 -5.18 -17.42
N LYS A 160 22.96 -6.07 -17.12
CA LYS A 160 23.19 -7.44 -16.67
C LYS A 160 23.68 -8.35 -17.79
N GLU A 161 23.10 -8.23 -18.98
CA GLU A 161 23.44 -9.08 -20.14
C GLU A 161 24.89 -8.94 -20.58
N GLU A 162 25.44 -7.72 -20.51
CA GLU A 162 26.79 -7.43 -21.00
C GLU A 162 27.86 -7.36 -19.90
N ASN A 163 27.44 -7.28 -18.62
CA ASN A 163 28.29 -7.25 -17.43
C ASN A 163 29.55 -6.34 -17.53
N LYS A 164 29.41 -5.21 -18.20
CA LYS A 164 30.49 -4.24 -18.44
C LYS A 164 30.13 -2.84 -17.93
N VAL A 165 31.10 -1.94 -17.98
CA VAL A 165 30.88 -0.53 -17.65
C VAL A 165 30.29 0.18 -18.86
N PHE A 166 29.18 0.90 -18.64
CA PHE A 166 28.46 1.60 -19.69
C PHE A 166 28.48 3.12 -19.49
N LYS A 167 28.56 3.86 -20.59
CA LYS A 167 28.24 5.28 -20.62
C LYS A 167 26.72 5.49 -20.69
N ILE A 168 26.26 6.65 -20.24
CA ILE A 168 24.85 7.04 -20.33
C ILE A 168 24.35 6.98 -21.78
N THR A 169 25.18 7.38 -22.74
CA THR A 169 24.85 7.36 -24.17
C THR A 169 24.59 5.95 -24.66
N GLU A 170 25.46 5.00 -24.32
CA GLU A 170 25.33 3.59 -24.72
C GLU A 170 24.02 2.97 -24.20
N ILE A 171 23.66 3.24 -22.95
CA ILE A 171 22.39 2.76 -22.36
C ILE A 171 21.20 3.43 -23.04
N ALA A 172 21.25 4.74 -23.26
CA ALA A 172 20.16 5.48 -23.86
C ALA A 172 19.90 5.07 -25.32
N ASP A 173 20.96 4.88 -26.09
CA ASP A 173 20.90 4.47 -27.49
C ASP A 173 20.41 3.02 -27.59
N GLY A 174 20.95 2.12 -26.75
CA GLY A 174 20.53 0.71 -26.68
C GLY A 174 19.06 0.54 -26.32
N LEU A 175 18.55 1.36 -25.39
CA LEU A 175 17.13 1.33 -24.99
C LEU A 175 16.21 2.20 -25.84
N LYS A 176 16.77 2.98 -26.79
CA LYS A 176 16.04 4.00 -27.57
C LYS A 176 15.24 4.95 -26.67
N LYS A 177 15.88 5.46 -25.61
CA LYS A 177 15.28 6.38 -24.63
C LYS A 177 16.07 7.69 -24.55
N ASN A 178 15.40 8.75 -24.10
CA ASN A 178 16.02 10.04 -23.91
C ASN A 178 17.14 9.99 -22.84
N HIS A 179 18.31 10.56 -23.14
CA HIS A 179 19.45 10.61 -22.23
C HIS A 179 19.13 11.22 -20.85
N SER A 180 18.31 12.28 -20.79
CA SER A 180 17.95 12.92 -19.53
C SER A 180 17.12 11.99 -18.64
N THR A 181 16.23 11.20 -19.24
CA THR A 181 15.43 10.19 -18.53
C THR A 181 16.31 9.07 -18.01
N VAL A 182 17.21 8.54 -18.84
CA VAL A 182 18.15 7.49 -18.43
C VAL A 182 19.06 7.98 -17.31
N LYS A 183 19.64 9.18 -17.45
CA LYS A 183 20.47 9.81 -16.41
C LYS A 183 19.73 9.89 -15.08
N LYS A 184 18.48 10.37 -15.08
CA LYS A 184 17.64 10.45 -13.88
C LYS A 184 17.51 9.08 -13.18
N TYR A 185 17.25 8.01 -13.93
CA TYR A 185 17.12 6.68 -13.35
C TYR A 185 18.44 6.07 -12.91
N LEU A 186 19.55 6.37 -13.59
CA LEU A 186 20.89 5.99 -13.13
C LEU A 186 21.24 6.69 -11.82
N ASP A 187 20.93 7.98 -11.66
CA ASP A 187 21.13 8.70 -10.40
C ASP A 187 20.29 8.08 -9.27
N ILE A 188 19.07 7.64 -9.56
CA ILE A 188 18.22 6.91 -8.60
C ILE A 188 18.86 5.57 -8.22
N LEU A 189 19.28 4.76 -9.19
CA LEU A 189 19.91 3.46 -8.97
C LEU A 189 21.22 3.58 -8.19
N LYS A 190 22.00 4.64 -8.45
CA LYS A 190 23.20 4.99 -7.68
C LYS A 190 22.86 5.30 -6.23
N ASN A 191 21.84 6.13 -6.00
CA ASN A 191 21.39 6.47 -4.65
C ASN A 191 20.84 5.25 -3.88
N LEU A 192 20.31 4.27 -4.60
CA LEU A 192 19.90 2.97 -4.05
C LEU A 192 21.07 1.97 -3.90
N LYS A 193 22.30 2.39 -4.22
CA LYS A 193 23.53 1.57 -4.19
C LYS A 193 23.45 0.32 -5.07
N LEU A 194 22.63 0.34 -6.13
CA LEU A 194 22.50 -0.78 -7.07
C LEU A 194 23.51 -0.73 -8.22
N ILE A 195 24.14 0.43 -8.44
CA ILE A 195 25.14 0.60 -9.49
C ILE A 195 26.37 1.32 -8.91
N LYS A 196 27.55 0.98 -9.45
CA LYS A 196 28.84 1.61 -9.17
C LYS A 196 29.20 2.56 -10.30
N ILE A 197 29.96 3.61 -9.96
CA ILE A 197 30.54 4.53 -10.94
C ILE A 197 32.01 4.18 -11.11
N GLU A 198 32.43 3.97 -12.34
CA GLU A 198 33.81 3.71 -12.73
C GLU A 198 34.24 4.74 -13.77
N LYS A 199 35.48 5.25 -13.70
CA LYS A 199 35.98 6.18 -14.72
C LYS A 199 36.48 5.39 -15.92
N VAL A 200 35.89 5.63 -17.08
CA VAL A 200 36.33 5.07 -18.37
C VAL A 200 36.78 6.24 -19.26
N ASN A 201 38.07 6.28 -19.60
CA ASN A 201 38.67 7.34 -20.42
C ASN A 201 38.34 8.76 -19.91
N GLY A 202 38.43 8.98 -18.60
CA GLY A 202 38.15 10.27 -17.95
C GLY A 202 36.67 10.62 -17.78
N ARG A 203 35.74 9.80 -18.30
CA ARG A 203 34.28 10.01 -18.18
C ARG A 203 33.67 9.01 -17.20
N ASN A 204 32.55 9.40 -16.58
CA ASN A 204 31.81 8.51 -15.67
C ASN A 204 31.10 7.41 -16.47
N GLY A 205 31.42 6.16 -16.16
CA GLY A 205 30.70 4.97 -16.57
C GLY A 205 29.96 4.34 -15.39
N PHE A 206 28.97 3.51 -15.69
CA PHE A 206 28.08 2.89 -14.74
C PHE A 206 28.14 1.37 -14.89
N LYS A 207 28.26 0.66 -13.77
CA LYS A 207 28.27 -0.80 -13.71
C LYS A 207 27.25 -1.29 -12.70
N LEU A 208 26.51 -2.35 -13.03
CA LEU A 208 25.56 -2.96 -12.12
C LEU A 208 26.31 -3.66 -10.98
N ASP A 209 25.91 -3.40 -9.74
CA ASP A 209 26.39 -4.15 -8.58
C ASP A 209 25.54 -5.41 -8.42
N LEU A 210 25.94 -6.49 -9.11
CA LEU A 210 25.17 -7.74 -9.14
C LEU A 210 24.97 -8.34 -7.74
N GLU A 211 25.99 -8.28 -6.88
CA GLU A 211 25.92 -8.82 -5.53
C GLU A 211 24.88 -8.05 -4.70
N GLN A 212 24.98 -6.73 -4.69
CA GLN A 212 24.05 -5.87 -3.96
C GLN A 212 22.62 -5.96 -4.53
N TYR A 213 22.49 -6.07 -5.86
CA TYR A 213 21.19 -6.24 -6.52
C TYR A 213 20.52 -7.57 -6.14
N SER A 214 21.25 -8.68 -6.16
CA SER A 214 20.74 -9.98 -5.72
C SER A 214 20.36 -9.98 -4.24
N LYS A 215 21.15 -9.34 -3.37
CA LYS A 215 20.84 -9.20 -1.95
C LYS A 215 19.54 -8.42 -1.72
N VAL A 216 19.39 -7.32 -2.44
CA VAL A 216 18.20 -6.47 -2.39
C VAL A 216 16.94 -7.21 -2.84
N LEU A 217 17.02 -7.98 -3.93
CA LEU A 217 15.86 -8.71 -4.45
C LEU A 217 15.30 -9.68 -3.40
N LYS A 218 16.18 -10.42 -2.71
CA LYS A 218 15.79 -11.30 -1.60
C LYS A 218 15.11 -10.52 -0.46
N SER A 219 15.69 -9.41 -0.04
CA SER A 219 15.12 -8.55 1.01
C SER A 219 13.75 -7.95 0.66
N VAL A 220 13.48 -7.68 -0.61
CA VAL A 220 12.21 -7.10 -1.07
C VAL A 220 11.14 -8.19 -1.27
N GLN A 221 11.53 -9.40 -1.67
CA GLN A 221 10.61 -10.52 -1.91
C GLN A 221 10.24 -11.29 -0.64
N GLY A 222 10.89 -11.01 0.49
CA GLY A 222 10.53 -11.61 1.77
C GLY A 222 10.98 -13.06 1.94
N GLU A 223 12.11 -13.43 1.34
CA GLU A 223 12.85 -14.67 1.65
C GLU A 223 13.93 -14.44 2.72
#